data_AF-A0A7Y0BP41-F1
#
_entry.id   AF-A0A7Y0BP41-F1
#
_cell.length_a   1.000
_cell.length_b   1.000
_cell.length_c   1.000
_cell.angle_alpha   90.00
_cell.angle_beta   90.00
_cell.angle_gamma   90.00
#
_symmetry.space_group_name_H-M   'P 1'
#
loop_
_entity.id
_entity.type
_entity.pdbx_description
1 polymer ?
#
loop_
_entity_poly.entity_id
_entity_poly.type
_entity_poly.pdbx_seq_one_letter_code
_entity_poly.pdbx_strand_id
1 'polypeptide(L)'
;MADHLEFGAGLTKADYDQPFRDTFLGQAHIAGTGPAGATCRECKFWRVMGRDGPAIPGHYSRTNKDKAGQLKKAKCIFPIPHKANRMFPHSAKACRMFEQSETVPPLNAPQKRDTQ
;
A
#
# COMPACT_ATOMS: atom_id res chain seq x y z
N MET A 1 3.30 -1.27 16.35
CA MET A 1 4.06 -0.06 16.00
C MET A 1 4.46 -0.20 14.54
N ALA A 2 4.44 0.88 13.76
CA ALA A 2 4.81 0.77 12.36
C ALA A 2 6.34 0.59 12.27
N ASP A 3 6.75 -0.61 11.88
CA ASP A 3 8.13 -1.14 11.93
C ASP A 3 9.13 -0.38 11.00
N HIS A 4 8.72 0.74 10.41
CA HIS A 4 9.44 1.39 9.31
C HIS A 4 10.03 2.76 9.66
N LEU A 5 9.89 3.25 10.90
CA LEU A 5 10.48 4.51 11.37
C LEU A 5 11.14 4.30 12.74
N GLU A 6 12.47 4.33 12.80
CA GLU A 6 13.22 4.34 14.04
C GLU A 6 13.28 5.77 14.59
N PHE A 7 12.60 6.03 15.72
CA PHE A 7 12.71 7.31 16.41
C PHE A 7 13.91 7.27 17.37
N GLY A 8 14.76 8.31 17.35
CA GLY A 8 15.92 8.43 18.23
C GLY A 8 15.54 8.56 19.71
N ALA A 9 16.45 8.17 20.61
CA ALA A 9 16.23 8.02 22.05
C ALA A 9 15.71 9.27 22.82
N GLY A 10 15.70 10.45 22.20
CA GLY A 10 15.22 11.71 22.79
C GLY A 10 13.86 12.21 22.28
N LEU A 11 13.23 11.55 21.30
CA LEU A 11 11.93 11.97 20.79
C LEU A 11 10.79 11.32 21.58
N THR A 12 10.07 12.13 22.38
CA THR A 12 8.84 11.70 23.05
C THR A 12 7.66 11.74 22.09
N LYS A 13 6.77 10.75 22.20
CA LYS A 13 5.59 10.62 21.32
C LYS A 13 4.60 11.73 21.60
N ALA A 14 4.20 12.47 20.56
CA ALA A 14 3.04 13.35 20.60
C ALA A 14 1.88 12.76 19.76
N ASP A 15 0.63 13.04 20.12
CA ASP A 15 -0.54 12.47 19.44
C ASP A 15 -0.66 12.90 17.98
N TYR A 16 -0.21 14.12 17.65
CA TYR A 16 -0.17 14.62 16.27
C TYR A 16 0.85 13.90 15.37
N ASP A 17 1.73 13.06 15.94
CA ASP A 17 2.68 12.26 15.17
C ASP A 17 2.02 11.04 14.50
N GLN A 18 0.82 10.66 14.93
CA GLN A 18 0.17 9.41 14.51
C GLN A 18 0.05 9.29 12.98
N PRO A 19 -0.34 10.32 12.21
CA PRO A 19 -0.40 10.24 10.76
C PRO A 19 0.97 9.99 10.12
N PHE A 20 2.04 10.61 10.64
CA PHE A 20 3.41 10.39 10.14
C PHE A 20 3.88 8.96 10.41
N ARG A 21 3.55 8.41 11.58
CA ARG A 21 3.85 7.02 11.93
C ARG A 21 3.10 6.02 11.06
N ASP A 22 1.85 6.33 10.73
CA ASP A 22 1.03 5.51 9.84
C ASP A 22 1.44 5.65 8.35
N THR A 23 2.25 6.66 8.02
CA THR A 23 2.72 6.92 6.65
C THR A 23 3.88 6.01 6.31
N PHE A 24 3.67 5.11 5.35
CA PHE A 24 4.74 4.23 4.87
C PHE A 24 5.70 4.96 3.93
N LEU A 25 7.00 4.64 4.04
CA LEU A 25 8.00 5.08 3.05
C LEU A 25 7.56 4.68 1.64
N GLY A 26 7.53 5.65 0.72
CA GLY A 26 7.08 5.46 -0.66
C GLY A 26 5.59 5.78 -0.91
N GLN A 27 4.82 6.18 0.11
CA GLN A 27 3.52 6.83 -0.12
C GLN A 27 3.71 8.22 -0.73
N ALA A 28 2.69 8.69 -1.46
CA ALA A 28 2.73 10.01 -2.11
C ALA A 28 2.58 11.18 -1.12
N HIS A 29 1.85 10.95 -0.04
CA HIS A 29 1.57 11.96 0.99
C HIS A 29 1.27 11.26 2.32
N ILE A 30 1.11 12.05 3.39
CA ILE A 30 0.79 11.59 4.75
C ILE A 30 -0.47 10.69 4.75
N ALA A 31 -0.36 9.51 5.34
CA ALA A 31 -1.44 8.54 5.50
C ALA A 31 -2.61 9.09 6.34
N GLY A 32 -3.84 8.71 5.98
CA GLY A 32 -5.04 9.14 6.68
C GLY A 32 -5.55 10.53 6.28
N THR A 33 -4.89 11.20 5.33
CA THR A 33 -5.35 12.48 4.75
C THR A 33 -6.27 12.31 3.54
N GLY A 34 -6.57 11.06 3.15
CA GLY A 34 -7.53 10.72 2.10
C GLY A 34 -8.95 10.49 2.62
N PRO A 35 -9.85 9.93 1.80
CA PRO A 35 -11.22 9.61 2.20
C PRO A 35 -11.27 8.70 3.44
N ALA A 36 -12.25 8.94 4.32
CA ALA A 36 -12.40 8.17 5.55
C ALA A 36 -12.63 6.68 5.26
N GLY A 37 -11.89 5.81 5.94
CA GLY A 37 -11.95 4.35 5.76
C GLY A 37 -11.25 3.81 4.51
N ALA A 38 -10.82 4.67 3.57
CA ALA A 38 -10.16 4.23 2.36
C ALA A 38 -8.70 3.82 2.59
N THR A 39 -8.26 2.81 1.84
CA THR A 39 -6.90 2.29 1.84
C THR A 39 -6.20 2.58 0.53
N CYS A 40 -4.87 2.67 0.54
CA CYS A 40 -4.10 2.82 -0.69
C CYS A 40 -4.36 1.70 -1.69
N ARG A 41 -4.75 0.50 -1.25
CA ARG A 41 -5.16 -0.59 -2.15
C ARG A 41 -6.30 -0.20 -3.11
N GLU A 42 -7.19 0.68 -2.67
CA GLU A 42 -8.33 1.16 -3.45
C GLU A 42 -7.94 2.31 -4.39
N CYS A 43 -6.70 2.78 -4.33
CA CYS A 43 -6.19 3.86 -5.14
C CYS A 43 -5.67 3.37 -6.49
N LYS A 44 -5.98 4.08 -7.58
CA LYS A 44 -5.51 3.76 -8.93
C LYS A 44 -3.98 3.78 -9.07
N PHE A 45 -3.28 4.42 -8.15
CA PHE A 45 -1.83 4.54 -8.13
C PHE A 45 -1.12 3.45 -7.32
N TRP A 46 -1.85 2.58 -6.61
CA TRP A 46 -1.22 1.49 -5.87
C TRP A 46 -1.07 0.27 -6.77
N ARG A 47 0.13 0.10 -7.34
CA ARG A 47 0.38 -0.87 -8.40
C ARG A 47 1.72 -1.57 -8.24
N VAL A 48 1.80 -2.75 -8.82
CA VAL A 48 3.06 -3.47 -9.02
C VAL A 48 3.50 -3.30 -10.46
N MET A 49 4.77 -2.94 -10.65
CA MET A 49 5.33 -2.91 -12.00
C MET A 49 5.49 -4.35 -12.47
N GLY A 50 4.86 -4.68 -13.59
CA GLY A 50 5.18 -5.89 -14.32
C GLY A 50 6.64 -5.85 -14.78
N ARG A 51 7.28 -7.01 -14.87
CA ARG A 51 8.66 -7.12 -15.36
C ARG A 51 8.76 -6.67 -16.83
N ASP A 52 7.73 -6.99 -17.62
CA ASP A 52 7.67 -6.79 -19.07
C ASP A 52 6.32 -6.20 -19.54
N GLY A 53 5.54 -5.59 -18.63
CA GLY A 53 4.16 -5.20 -18.91
C GLY A 53 3.62 -4.06 -18.05
N PRO A 54 2.37 -3.64 -18.31
CA PRO A 54 1.76 -2.50 -17.63
C PRO A 54 1.66 -2.74 -16.12
N ALA A 55 1.66 -1.66 -15.34
CA ALA A 55 1.51 -1.75 -13.90
C ALA A 55 0.13 -2.29 -13.52
N ILE A 56 0.08 -3.38 -12.75
CA ILE A 56 -1.16 -4.07 -12.39
C ILE A 56 -1.63 -3.70 -10.97
N PRO A 57 -2.96 -3.62 -10.74
CA PRO A 57 -3.52 -3.37 -9.41
C PRO A 57 -3.40 -4.63 -8.55
N GLY A 58 -2.36 -4.68 -7.73
CA GLY A 58 -2.08 -5.81 -6.83
C GLY A 58 -1.49 -7.05 -7.51
N HIS A 59 -0.86 -7.91 -6.72
CA HIS A 59 -0.39 -9.22 -7.17
C HIS A 59 -0.46 -10.24 -6.03
N TYR A 60 -0.62 -11.51 -6.39
CA TYR A 60 -0.75 -12.62 -5.45
C TYR A 60 0.37 -13.62 -5.71
N SER A 61 0.79 -14.35 -4.67
CA SER A 61 1.70 -15.48 -4.83
C SER A 61 1.23 -16.65 -3.98
N ARG A 62 1.34 -17.87 -4.53
CA ARG A 62 1.18 -19.12 -3.78
C ARG A 62 2.25 -19.25 -2.69
N THR A 63 3.41 -18.66 -2.90
CA THR A 63 4.57 -18.69 -1.99
C THR A 63 4.75 -17.36 -1.25
N ASN A 64 3.66 -16.63 -0.97
CA ASN A 64 3.76 -15.40 -0.20
C ASN A 64 4.22 -15.72 1.24
N LYS A 65 5.14 -14.90 1.78
CA LYS A 65 5.76 -15.11 3.10
C LYS A 65 4.77 -15.03 4.24
N ASP A 66 3.81 -14.11 4.15
CA ASP A 66 2.81 -13.90 5.20
C ASP A 66 1.73 -14.99 5.15
N LYS A 67 1.04 -15.10 4.00
CA LYS A 67 0.03 -16.14 3.76
C LYS A 67 -0.11 -16.43 2.28
N ALA A 68 -0.07 -17.70 1.90
CA ALA A 68 -0.29 -18.16 0.53
C ALA A 68 -1.59 -17.58 -0.04
N GLY A 69 -1.52 -16.98 -1.23
CA GLY A 69 -2.66 -16.36 -1.90
C GLY A 69 -3.09 -14.99 -1.36
N GLN A 70 -2.43 -14.44 -0.33
CA GLN A 70 -2.71 -13.08 0.13
C GLN A 70 -2.13 -12.04 -0.84
N LEU A 71 -2.84 -10.91 -0.95
CA LEU A 71 -2.42 -9.73 -1.69
C LEU A 71 -1.06 -9.22 -1.16
N LYS A 72 -0.08 -9.17 -2.04
CA LYS A 72 1.27 -8.70 -1.69
C LYS A 72 1.35 -7.17 -1.63
N LYS A 73 2.42 -6.68 -1.00
CA LYS A 73 2.80 -5.27 -0.97
C LYS A 73 2.98 -4.72 -2.40
N ALA A 74 2.63 -3.46 -2.61
CA ALA A 74 2.82 -2.76 -3.88
C ALA A 74 3.38 -1.35 -3.63
N LYS A 75 3.68 -0.63 -4.70
CA LYS A 75 4.19 0.75 -4.61
C LYS A 75 3.14 1.75 -5.07
N CYS A 76 3.29 2.99 -4.61
CA CYS A 76 2.55 4.11 -5.18
C CYS A 76 3.28 4.58 -6.45
N ILE A 77 2.58 4.68 -7.57
CA ILE A 77 3.14 5.19 -8.84
C ILE A 77 2.79 6.65 -9.12
N PHE A 78 2.21 7.37 -8.16
CA PHE A 78 1.93 8.80 -8.31
C PHE A 78 3.23 9.57 -8.64
N PRO A 79 3.23 10.46 -9.66
CA PRO A 79 4.42 11.07 -10.22
C PRO A 79 4.95 12.22 -9.34
N ILE A 80 5.75 11.87 -8.33
CA ILE A 80 6.49 12.83 -7.50
C ILE A 80 8.00 12.64 -7.75
N PRO A 81 8.75 13.72 -8.03
CA PRO A 81 10.20 13.66 -8.16
C PRO A 81 10.88 13.06 -6.91
N HIS A 82 11.90 12.22 -7.12
CA HIS A 82 12.72 11.61 -6.05
C HIS A 82 11.95 10.83 -4.98
N LYS A 83 10.72 10.42 -5.25
CA LYS A 83 9.93 9.62 -4.32
C LYS A 83 10.57 8.25 -4.08
N ALA A 84 10.63 7.86 -2.81
CA ALA A 84 11.19 6.57 -2.41
C ALA A 84 10.49 5.40 -3.13
N ASN A 85 11.27 4.55 -3.80
CA ASN A 85 10.78 3.37 -4.49
C ASN A 85 10.64 2.18 -3.51
N ARG A 86 9.73 2.32 -2.53
CA ARG A 86 9.46 1.32 -1.49
C ARG A 86 8.05 0.75 -1.64
N MET A 87 7.94 -0.55 -1.44
CA MET A 87 6.66 -1.25 -1.42
C MET A 87 6.09 -1.26 -0.01
N PHE A 88 4.79 -1.06 0.10
CA PHE A 88 4.07 -0.98 1.37
C PHE A 88 2.77 -1.80 1.32
N PRO A 89 2.21 -2.21 2.48
CA PRO A 89 1.10 -3.15 2.54
C PRO A 89 -0.22 -2.56 2.04
N HIS A 90 -1.13 -3.45 1.67
CA HIS A 90 -2.46 -3.09 1.19
C HIS A 90 -3.35 -2.41 2.25
N SER A 91 -3.01 -2.55 3.54
CA SER A 91 -3.70 -1.95 4.68
C SER A 91 -3.32 -0.49 4.94
N ALA A 92 -2.35 0.06 4.19
CA ALA A 92 -1.93 1.43 4.37
C ALA A 92 -3.10 2.41 4.09
N LYS A 93 -3.34 3.36 5.01
CA LYS A 93 -4.42 4.34 4.88
C LYS A 93 -4.22 5.22 3.64
N ALA A 94 -5.31 5.60 3.00
CA ALA A 94 -5.29 6.50 1.84
C ALA A 94 -4.72 7.88 2.22
N CYS A 95 -4.05 8.51 1.27
CA CYS A 95 -3.46 9.84 1.40
C CYS A 95 -4.26 10.88 0.60
N ARG A 96 -3.94 12.16 0.73
CA ARG A 96 -4.59 13.27 0.01
C ARG A 96 -4.62 13.10 -1.51
N MET A 97 -3.61 12.43 -2.11
CA MET A 97 -3.52 12.18 -3.56
C MET A 97 -4.31 10.93 -3.99
N PHE A 98 -5.28 10.50 -3.20
CA PHE A 98 -6.09 9.33 -3.47
C PHE A 98 -7.01 9.57 -4.66
N GLU A 99 -7.01 8.63 -5.59
CA GLU A 99 -7.98 8.55 -6.68
C GLU A 99 -8.52 7.13 -6.74
N GLN A 100 -9.84 6.99 -6.68
CA GLN A 100 -10.52 5.70 -6.65
C GLN A 100 -10.16 4.87 -7.88
N SER A 101 -9.78 3.61 -7.67
CA SER A 101 -9.61 2.64 -8.75
C SER A 101 -10.96 2.03 -9.13
N GLU A 102 -11.18 1.85 -10.43
CA GLU A 102 -12.34 1.13 -10.97
C GLU A 102 -12.38 -0.33 -10.53
N THR A 103 -11.21 -0.95 -10.34
CA THR A 103 -11.08 -2.36 -9.94
C THR A 103 -10.24 -2.45 -8.68
N VAL A 104 -10.89 -2.64 -7.54
CA VAL A 104 -10.22 -2.86 -6.26
C VAL A 104 -9.78 -4.33 -6.17
N PRO A 105 -8.48 -4.63 -6.00
CA PRO A 105 -8.02 -5.99 -5.89
C PRO A 105 -8.52 -6.64 -4.58
N PRO A 106 -9.04 -7.88 -4.62
CA PRO A 106 -9.44 -8.60 -3.42
C PRO A 106 -8.24 -8.85 -2.48
N LEU A 107 -8.50 -9.08 -1.19
CA LEU A 107 -7.41 -9.36 -0.23
C LEU A 107 -6.75 -10.73 -0.47
N ASN A 108 -7.52 -11.67 -0.97
CA ASN A 108 -7.06 -13.02 -1.27
C ASN A 108 -7.27 -13.28 -2.76
N ALA A 109 -6.38 -14.09 -3.34
CA ALA A 109 -6.51 -14.53 -4.71
C ALA A 109 -7.90 -15.18 -4.91
N PRO A 110 -8.62 -14.84 -5.99
CA PRO A 110 -9.86 -15.53 -6.30
C PRO A 110 -9.56 -17.01 -6.46
N GLN A 111 -10.30 -17.86 -5.74
CA GLN A 111 -10.17 -19.30 -5.93
C GLN A 111 -10.60 -19.62 -7.35
N LYS A 112 -9.75 -20.30 -8.13
CA LYS A 112 -10.19 -20.88 -9.40
C LYS A 112 -11.33 -21.83 -9.02
N ARG A 113 -12.56 -21.52 -9.43
CA ARG A 113 -13.66 -22.49 -9.29
C ARG A 113 -13.23 -23.70 -10.11
N ASP A 114 -13.12 -24.85 -9.46
CA ASP A 114 -12.89 -26.11 -10.13
C ASP A 114 -14.03 -26.30 -11.13
N THR A 115 -13.70 -26.26 -12.43
CA THR A 115 -14.63 -26.60 -13.50
C THR A 115 -14.93 -28.10 -13.33
N GLN A 116 -16.17 -28.43 -12.92
CA GLN A 116 -16.72 -29.78 -13.01
C GLN A 116 -16.86 -30.20 -14.47
#